data_AF-A0A3B8WSB2-F1
#
_entry.id   AF-A0A3B8WSB2-F1
#
_cell.length_a   1.000
_cell.length_b   1.000
_cell.length_c   1.000
_cell.angle_alpha   90.00
_cell.angle_beta   90.00
_cell.angle_gamma   90.00
#
_symmetry.space_group_name_H-M   'P 1'
#
loop_
_entity.id
_entity.type
_entity.pdbx_description
1 polymer ?
#
loop_
_entity_poly.entity_id
_entity_poly.type
_entity_poly.pdbx_seq_one_letter_code
_entity_poly.pdbx_strand_id
1 'polypeptide(L)'
;HCDGPLFKGKRVAVIGGGNSGVEAAIDLAGIVGHVTLIEFGEQMRADEVLQKKLRSLNNVKIITSGQTTEVVGTDGKVSGLNYTDRTTGESHHVELEGVFVQIGLVPNTEWLKGDIELSQHGEIIV
;
A
#
# COMPACT_ATOMS: atom_id res chain seq x y z
N HIS A 1 -0.18 9.88 7.51
CA HIS A 1 -0.73 10.14 6.16
C HIS A 1 -1.65 11.36 6.15
N CYS A 2 -1.43 12.29 5.21
CA CYS A 2 -2.19 13.54 5.09
C CYS A 2 -3.71 13.33 4.96
N ASP A 3 -4.13 12.28 4.24
CA ASP A 3 -5.55 12.03 3.97
C ASP A 3 -6.21 11.04 4.94
N GLY A 4 -5.44 10.38 5.81
CA GLY A 4 -5.94 9.35 6.73
C GLY A 4 -7.18 9.78 7.55
N PRO A 5 -7.19 10.99 8.14
CA PRO A 5 -8.37 11.50 8.87
C PRO A 5 -9.68 11.58 8.05
N LEU A 6 -9.61 11.70 6.71
CA LEU A 6 -10.79 11.78 5.83
C LEU A 6 -11.53 10.44 5.67
N PHE A 7 -10.90 9.34 6.10
CA PHE A 7 -11.40 7.97 5.97
C PHE A 7 -11.83 7.35 7.30
N LYS A 8 -12.06 8.16 8.35
CA LYS A 8 -12.53 7.67 9.65
C LYS A 8 -13.77 6.77 9.49
N GLY A 9 -13.67 5.55 10.01
CA GLY A 9 -14.73 4.53 9.94
C GLY A 9 -14.95 3.87 8.57
N LYS A 10 -14.24 4.30 7.51
CA LYS A 10 -14.36 3.74 6.15
C LYS A 10 -13.43 2.54 5.94
N ARG A 11 -13.57 1.85 4.81
CA ARG A 11 -12.70 0.76 4.36
C ARG A 11 -11.69 1.33 3.37
N VAL A 12 -10.43 0.96 3.52
CA VAL A 12 -9.35 1.45 2.65
C VAL A 12 -8.44 0.32 2.22
N ALA A 13 -7.77 0.48 1.09
CA ALA A 13 -6.65 -0.36 0.68
C ALA A 13 -5.33 0.38 0.81
N VAL A 14 -4.27 -0.35 1.15
CA VAL A 14 -2.88 0.10 1.04
C VAL A 14 -2.17 -0.79 0.02
N ILE A 15 -1.53 -0.18 -0.98
CA ILE A 15 -0.85 -0.90 -2.06
C ILE A 15 0.66 -0.85 -1.82
N GLY A 16 1.27 -2.01 -1.56
CA GLY A 16 2.69 -2.18 -1.25
C GLY A 16 2.93 -2.70 0.17
N GLY A 17 3.77 -3.72 0.30
CA GLY A 17 4.15 -4.39 1.55
C GLY A 17 5.61 -4.18 1.95
N GLY A 18 6.24 -3.09 1.51
CA GLY A 18 7.48 -2.57 2.10
C GLY A 18 7.21 -1.78 3.38
N ASN A 19 8.27 -1.27 4.05
CA ASN A 19 8.14 -0.53 5.32
C ASN A 19 7.09 0.59 5.25
N SER A 20 7.16 1.45 4.24
CA SER A 20 6.21 2.57 4.09
C SER A 20 4.76 2.11 3.98
N GLY A 21 4.47 1.04 3.21
CA GLY A 21 3.12 0.52 3.08
C GLY A 21 2.61 -0.17 4.35
N VAL A 22 3.47 -0.90 5.06
CA VAL A 22 3.08 -1.55 6.31
C VAL A 22 2.87 -0.53 7.44
N GLU A 23 3.75 0.48 7.57
CA GLU A 23 3.57 1.59 8.50
C GLU A 23 2.27 2.34 8.20
N ALA A 24 2.01 2.63 6.91
CA ALA A 24 0.78 3.27 6.48
C ALA A 24 -0.47 2.49 6.90
N ALA A 25 -0.45 1.17 6.71
CA ALA A 25 -1.55 0.31 7.08
C ALA A 25 -1.77 0.26 8.60
N ILE A 26 -0.69 0.23 9.40
CA ILE A 26 -0.77 0.30 10.87
C ILE A 26 -1.35 1.64 11.32
N ASP A 27 -0.89 2.74 10.76
CA ASP A 27 -1.37 4.09 11.06
C ASP A 27 -2.86 4.24 10.73
N LEU A 28 -3.26 3.81 9.53
CA LEU A 28 -4.65 3.89 9.06
C LEU A 28 -5.56 3.00 9.89
N ALA A 29 -5.11 1.82 10.30
CA ALA A 29 -5.90 0.90 11.12
C ALA A 29 -6.33 1.50 12.47
N GLY A 30 -5.62 2.53 12.98
CA GLY A 30 -6.04 3.28 14.17
C GLY A 30 -7.17 4.30 13.94
N ILE A 31 -7.54 4.56 12.68
CA ILE A 31 -8.47 5.64 12.29
C ILE A 31 -9.68 5.09 11.50
N VAL A 32 -9.43 4.17 10.58
CA VAL A 32 -10.41 3.66 9.62
C VAL A 32 -11.12 2.41 10.15
N GLY A 33 -12.22 2.03 9.52
CA GLY A 33 -12.99 0.84 9.89
C GLY A 33 -12.27 -0.46 9.53
N HIS A 34 -11.61 -0.50 8.37
CA HIS A 34 -10.85 -1.68 7.91
C HIS A 34 -9.76 -1.30 6.91
N VAL A 35 -8.61 -1.99 6.98
CA VAL A 35 -7.52 -1.85 6.00
C VAL A 35 -7.31 -3.17 5.27
N THR A 36 -7.23 -3.12 3.94
CA THR A 36 -6.77 -4.23 3.11
C THR A 36 -5.39 -3.89 2.56
N LEU A 37 -4.32 -4.52 3.06
CA LEU A 37 -2.99 -4.38 2.47
C LEU A 37 -2.84 -5.38 1.32
N ILE A 38 -2.43 -4.90 0.15
CA ILE A 38 -2.15 -5.72 -1.04
C ILE A 38 -0.66 -5.61 -1.38
N GLU A 39 0.04 -6.73 -1.26
CA GLU A 39 1.43 -6.92 -1.66
C GLU A 39 1.48 -7.71 -2.97
N PHE A 40 2.30 -7.22 -3.91
CA PHE A 40 2.44 -7.79 -5.25
C PHE A 40 3.22 -9.11 -5.25
N GLY A 41 4.23 -9.24 -4.38
CA GLY A 41 5.03 -10.44 -4.19
C GLY A 41 4.37 -11.47 -3.26
N GLU A 42 4.96 -12.66 -3.20
CA GLU A 42 4.47 -13.76 -2.35
C GLU A 42 4.61 -13.48 -0.85
N GLN A 43 5.45 -12.50 -0.49
CA GLN A 43 5.70 -12.08 0.88
C GLN A 43 5.92 -10.57 0.98
N MET A 44 5.56 -9.99 2.12
CA MET A 44 5.88 -8.61 2.46
C MET A 44 7.40 -8.44 2.63
N ARG A 45 7.91 -7.28 2.23
CA ARG A 45 9.33 -6.90 2.35
C ARG A 45 9.62 -6.02 3.57
N ALA A 46 8.59 -5.57 4.28
CA ALA A 46 8.75 -4.79 5.49
C ALA A 46 9.48 -5.56 6.60
N ASP A 47 10.09 -4.85 7.52
CA ASP A 47 10.78 -5.43 8.67
C ASP A 47 9.85 -6.33 9.48
N GLU A 48 10.37 -7.45 10.01
CA GLU A 48 9.57 -8.45 10.71
C GLU A 48 8.74 -7.86 11.87
N VAL A 49 9.28 -6.85 12.57
CA VAL A 49 8.58 -6.20 13.68
C VAL A 49 7.30 -5.49 13.20
N LEU A 50 7.36 -4.84 12.04
CA LEU A 50 6.22 -4.19 11.42
C LEU A 50 5.22 -5.23 10.90
N GLN A 51 5.69 -6.31 10.27
CA GLN A 51 4.81 -7.40 9.83
C GLN A 51 4.07 -8.04 11.02
N LYS A 52 4.77 -8.31 12.13
CA LYS A 52 4.19 -8.86 13.36
C LYS A 52 3.14 -7.90 13.94
N LYS A 53 3.46 -6.61 13.99
CA LYS A 53 2.51 -5.57 14.43
C LYS A 53 1.27 -5.54 13.55
N LEU A 54 1.43 -5.49 12.23
CA LEU A 54 0.30 -5.44 11.28
C LEU A 54 -0.61 -6.67 11.43
N ARG A 55 -0.03 -7.87 11.50
CA ARG A 55 -0.77 -9.13 11.69
C ARG A 55 -1.53 -9.23 13.03
N SER A 56 -1.12 -8.43 14.03
CA SER A 56 -1.82 -8.39 15.33
C SER A 56 -3.09 -7.54 15.33
N LEU A 57 -3.32 -6.74 14.27
CA LEU A 57 -4.47 -5.84 14.18
C LEU A 57 -5.71 -6.61 13.68
N ASN A 58 -6.84 -6.41 14.35
CA ASN A 58 -8.08 -7.14 14.09
C ASN A 58 -8.87 -6.61 12.87
N ASN A 59 -8.59 -5.39 12.43
CA ASN A 59 -9.25 -4.72 11.31
C ASN A 59 -8.36 -4.63 10.06
N VAL A 60 -7.38 -5.53 9.95
CA VAL A 60 -6.48 -5.59 8.80
C VAL A 60 -6.59 -6.95 8.10
N LYS A 61 -6.76 -6.91 6.78
CA LYS A 61 -6.58 -8.07 5.89
C LYS A 61 -5.31 -7.88 5.08
N ILE A 62 -4.48 -8.92 5.01
CA ILE A 62 -3.25 -8.93 4.20
C ILE A 62 -3.46 -9.88 3.02
N ILE A 63 -3.20 -9.39 1.82
CA ILE A 63 -3.23 -10.14 0.57
C ILE A 63 -1.83 -10.09 -0.02
N THR A 64 -1.20 -11.25 -0.17
CA THR A 64 0.06 -11.42 -0.91
C THR A 64 -0.24 -11.92 -2.31
N SER A 65 0.73 -11.79 -3.23
CA SER A 65 0.58 -12.14 -4.64
C SER A 65 -0.57 -11.41 -5.32
N GLY A 66 -1.04 -10.29 -4.77
CA GLY A 66 -2.17 -9.53 -5.31
C GLY A 66 -1.69 -8.44 -6.27
N GLN A 67 -2.11 -8.51 -7.52
CA GLN A 67 -1.91 -7.44 -8.50
C GLN A 67 -3.18 -6.62 -8.63
N THR A 68 -3.18 -5.38 -8.14
CA THR A 68 -4.28 -4.45 -8.43
C THR A 68 -4.40 -4.26 -9.95
N THR A 69 -5.61 -4.42 -10.47
CA THR A 69 -5.90 -4.30 -11.91
C THR A 69 -6.76 -3.08 -12.23
N GLU A 70 -7.66 -2.70 -11.32
CA GLU A 70 -8.59 -1.60 -11.56
C GLU A 70 -9.04 -0.95 -10.24
N VAL A 71 -9.16 0.38 -10.23
CA VAL A 71 -9.87 1.12 -9.19
C VAL A 71 -11.21 1.52 -9.79
N VAL A 72 -12.30 1.11 -9.14
CA VAL A 72 -13.66 1.42 -9.61
C VAL A 72 -14.28 2.52 -8.77
N GLY A 73 -15.20 3.26 -9.39
CA GLY A 73 -15.85 4.39 -8.74
C GLY A 73 -17.32 4.54 -9.10
N THR A 74 -18.05 5.18 -8.19
CA THR A 74 -19.46 5.53 -8.31
C THR A 74 -19.61 7.00 -7.91
N ASP A 75 -20.37 7.78 -8.68
CA ASP A 75 -20.59 9.22 -8.43
C ASP A 75 -19.30 10.04 -8.24
N GLY A 76 -18.26 9.71 -9.01
CA GLY A 76 -16.97 10.40 -8.97
C GLY A 76 -16.10 10.08 -7.75
N LYS A 77 -16.45 9.05 -6.97
CA LYS A 77 -15.69 8.60 -5.79
C LYS A 77 -15.32 7.13 -5.93
N VAL A 78 -14.21 6.74 -5.31
CA VAL A 78 -13.81 5.33 -5.21
C VAL A 78 -14.90 4.55 -4.48
N SER A 79 -15.30 3.41 -5.05
CA SER A 79 -16.24 2.46 -4.44
C SER A 79 -15.68 1.04 -4.32
N GLY A 80 -14.54 0.77 -4.97
CA GLY A 80 -13.85 -0.50 -4.80
C GLY A 80 -12.57 -0.62 -5.61
N LEU A 81 -11.97 -1.80 -5.53
CA LEU A 81 -10.75 -2.16 -6.23
C LEU A 81 -10.81 -3.62 -6.67
N ASN A 82 -10.40 -3.88 -7.90
CA ASN A 82 -10.19 -5.22 -8.44
C ASN A 82 -8.71 -5.59 -8.37
N TYR A 83 -8.43 -6.84 -8.03
CA TYR A 83 -7.09 -7.40 -8.09
C TYR A 83 -7.11 -8.82 -8.62
N THR A 84 -6.00 -9.26 -9.19
CA THR A 84 -5.75 -10.64 -9.59
C THR A 84 -4.79 -11.29 -8.61
N ASP A 85 -5.14 -12.47 -8.10
CA ASP A 85 -4.18 -13.34 -7.43
C ASP A 85 -3.24 -13.91 -8.49
N ARG A 86 -1.95 -13.56 -8.40
CA ARG A 86 -0.94 -13.94 -9.38
C ARG A 86 -0.55 -15.42 -9.31
N THR A 87 -0.88 -16.11 -8.23
CA THR A 87 -0.61 -17.54 -8.07
C THR A 87 -1.68 -18.40 -8.71
N THR A 88 -2.94 -17.96 -8.69
CA THR A 88 -4.09 -18.72 -9.21
C THR A 88 -4.64 -18.16 -10.52
N GLY A 89 -4.40 -16.89 -10.81
CA GLY A 89 -5.03 -16.15 -11.91
C GLY A 89 -6.46 -15.68 -11.59
N GLU A 90 -6.97 -15.95 -10.39
CA GLU A 90 -8.33 -15.56 -10.01
C GLU A 90 -8.46 -14.04 -9.82
N SER A 91 -9.61 -13.50 -10.24
CA SER A 91 -9.94 -12.10 -10.05
C SER A 91 -10.84 -11.92 -8.83
N HIS A 92 -10.53 -10.91 -8.03
CA HIS A 92 -11.24 -10.60 -6.80
C HIS A 92 -11.63 -9.12 -6.76
N HIS A 93 -12.74 -8.84 -6.09
CA HIS A 93 -13.24 -7.49 -5.85
C HIS A 93 -13.20 -7.16 -4.36
N VAL A 94 -12.81 -5.93 -4.02
CA VAL A 94 -12.83 -5.38 -2.66
C VAL A 94 -13.61 -4.08 -2.65
N GLU A 95 -14.75 -4.05 -1.95
CA GLU A 95 -15.46 -2.81 -1.66
C GLU A 95 -14.68 -1.97 -0.66
N LEU A 96 -14.43 -0.70 -1.01
CA LEU A 96 -13.68 0.26 -0.22
C LEU A 96 -13.87 1.69 -0.74
N GLU A 97 -13.60 2.68 0.10
CA GLU A 97 -13.78 4.09 -0.23
C GLU A 97 -12.46 4.82 -0.54
N GLY A 98 -11.30 4.21 -0.26
CA GLY A 98 -9.99 4.84 -0.46
C GLY A 98 -8.87 3.86 -0.78
N VAL A 99 -7.94 4.30 -1.64
CA VAL A 99 -6.75 3.53 -2.03
C VAL A 99 -5.50 4.38 -1.76
N PHE A 100 -4.62 3.89 -0.90
CA PHE A 100 -3.37 4.54 -0.52
C PHE A 100 -2.19 3.81 -1.18
N VAL A 101 -1.60 4.42 -2.19
CA VAL A 101 -0.49 3.82 -2.95
C VAL A 101 0.83 4.08 -2.23
N GLN A 102 1.54 3.02 -1.84
CA GLN A 102 2.81 3.05 -1.09
C GLN A 102 3.82 2.07 -1.70
N ILE A 103 3.89 2.03 -3.04
CA ILE A 103 4.76 1.11 -3.80
C ILE A 103 6.23 1.52 -3.73
N GLY A 104 6.49 2.82 -3.58
CA GLY A 104 7.83 3.40 -3.51
C GLY A 104 7.85 4.84 -4.01
N LEU A 105 9.00 5.48 -3.87
CA LEU A 105 9.27 6.81 -4.40
C LEU A 105 10.38 6.68 -5.45
N VAL A 106 10.25 7.40 -6.56
CA VAL A 106 11.31 7.55 -7.56
C VAL A 106 11.80 9.00 -7.50
N PRO A 107 12.98 9.27 -6.92
CA PRO A 107 13.54 10.61 -6.90
C PRO A 107 13.82 11.14 -8.31
N ASN A 108 13.58 12.43 -8.55
CA ASN A 108 13.86 13.12 -9.83
C ASN A 108 15.35 13.50 -9.95
N THR A 109 16.24 12.55 -9.72
CA THR A 109 17.70 12.74 -9.58
C THR A 109 18.50 12.00 -10.64
N GLU A 110 17.83 11.30 -11.58
CA GLU A 110 18.51 10.49 -12.58
C GLU A 110 19.53 11.30 -13.42
N TRP A 111 19.22 12.57 -13.69
CA TRP A 111 20.09 13.48 -14.43
C TRP A 111 21.37 13.89 -13.66
N LEU A 112 21.46 13.61 -12.36
CA LEU A 112 22.62 13.89 -11.50
C LEU A 112 23.58 12.70 -11.38
N LYS A 113 23.27 11.55 -12.00
CA LYS A 113 24.11 10.35 -11.94
C LYS A 113 25.52 10.66 -12.45
N GLY A 114 26.51 10.52 -11.57
CA GLY A 114 27.93 10.76 -11.86
C GLY A 114 28.44 12.14 -11.44
N ASP A 115 27.56 13.10 -11.18
CA ASP A 115 27.93 14.43 -10.70
C ASP A 115 27.85 14.54 -9.18
N ILE A 116 26.86 13.89 -8.56
CA ILE A 116 26.62 13.88 -7.11
C ILE A 116 26.40 12.44 -6.64
N GLU A 117 26.81 12.15 -5.40
CA GLU A 117 26.58 10.86 -4.76
C GLU A 117 25.10 10.64 -4.45
N LEU A 118 24.57 9.50 -4.89
CA LEU A 118 23.17 9.11 -4.68
C LEU A 118 23.10 7.82 -3.85
N SER A 119 22.05 7.69 -3.02
CA SER A 119 21.75 6.45 -2.29
C SER A 119 21.39 5.31 -3.25
N GLN A 120 21.34 4.06 -2.75
CA GLN A 120 20.86 2.92 -3.54
C GLN A 120 19.43 3.08 -4.09
N HIS A 121 18.64 3.99 -3.50
CA HIS A 121 17.28 4.32 -3.94
C HIS A 121 17.22 5.59 -4.80
N GLY A 122 18.37 6.16 -5.17
CA GLY A 122 18.47 7.35 -6.01
C GLY A 122 18.29 8.68 -5.27
N GLU A 123 18.28 8.70 -3.94
CA GLU A 123 18.15 9.94 -3.17
C GLU A 123 19.50 10.67 -3.11
N ILE A 124 19.50 12.00 -3.04
CA ILE A 124 20.73 12.76 -2.81
C ILE A 124 21.20 12.51 -1.37
N ILE A 125 22.47 12.14 -1.21
CA ILE A 125 23.09 12.04 0.12
C ILE A 125 23.45 13.45 0.59
N VAL A 126 22.96 13.84 1.78
CA VAL A 126 23.18 15.16 2.41
C VAL A 126 23.93 15.06 3.73
#